data_AF-A0A9D4RDM8-F1
#
_entry.id   AF-A0A9D4RDM8-F1
#
_cell.length_a   1.000
_cell.length_b   1.000
_cell.length_c   1.000
_cell.angle_alpha   90.00
_cell.angle_beta   90.00
_cell.angle_gamma   90.00
#
_symmetry.space_group_name_H-M   'P 1'
#
loop_
_entity.id
_entity.type
_entity.pdbx_description
1 polymer ?
#
loop_
_entity_poly.entity_id
_entity_poly.type
_entity_poly.pdbx_seq_one_letter_code
_entity_poly.pdbx_strand_id
1 'polypeptide(L)'
;MQLRLEVRDGGLPRKAGLPYLSSYVSLRVVVDRNAGDPIFIPSVYTAVINEHKPTGEDLTIITLTDPDGDVRSFLFAWIAF
;
A
#
# COMPACT_ATOMS: atom_id res chain seq x y z
N MET A 1 3.49 -0.70 -16.39
CA MET A 1 3.14 -1.59 -17.53
C MET A 1 2.11 -0.90 -18.41
N GLN A 2 2.18 -1.05 -19.74
CA GLN A 2 1.15 -0.56 -20.66
C GLN A 2 0.43 -1.75 -21.30
N LEU A 3 -0.90 -1.70 -21.32
CA LEU A 3 -1.75 -2.70 -21.95
C LEU A 3 -2.56 -2.02 -23.05
N ARG A 4 -2.67 -2.68 -24.22
CA ARG A 4 -3.58 -2.28 -25.30
C ARG A 4 -4.71 -3.30 -25.34
N LEU A 5 -5.94 -2.83 -25.14
CA LEU A 5 -7.13 -3.67 -25.26
C LEU A 5 -7.82 -3.38 -26.59
N GLU A 6 -8.27 -4.43 -27.27
CA GLU A 6 -9.12 -4.34 -28.46
C GLU A 6 -10.58 -4.60 -28.04
N VAL A 7 -11.47 -3.66 -28.35
CA VAL A 7 -12.91 -3.83 -28.16
C VAL A 7 -13.54 -4.12 -29.52
N ARG A 8 -14.36 -5.15 -29.61
CA ARG A 8 -15.09 -5.54 -30.83
C ARG A 8 -16.60 -5.44 -30.61
N ASP A 9 -17.35 -5.07 -31.64
CA ASP A 9 -18.80 -5.14 -31.59
C ASP A 9 -19.32 -6.59 -31.61
N GLY A 10 -20.24 -6.92 -30.70
CA GLY A 10 -20.76 -8.28 -30.50
C GLY A 10 -21.83 -8.74 -31.50
N GLY A 11 -21.88 -8.16 -32.70
CA GLY A 11 -22.98 -8.32 -33.64
C GLY A 11 -23.23 -9.77 -34.10
N LEU A 12 -24.40 -10.32 -33.78
CA LEU A 12 -24.97 -11.56 -34.32
C LEU A 12 -26.42 -11.29 -34.80
N PRO A 13 -26.80 -11.60 -36.05
CA PRO A 13 -25.95 -12.05 -37.16
C PRO A 13 -25.14 -10.90 -37.77
N ARG A 14 -24.07 -11.25 -38.48
CA ARG A 14 -23.27 -10.27 -39.23
C ARG A 14 -24.17 -9.48 -40.19
N LYS A 15 -24.03 -8.15 -40.23
CA LYS A 15 -24.41 -7.42 -41.45
C LYS A 15 -23.49 -7.93 -42.55
N ALA A 16 -24.05 -8.70 -43.49
CA ALA A 16 -23.29 -9.46 -44.48
C ALA A 16 -22.24 -8.58 -45.18
N GLY A 17 -20.97 -8.95 -45.03
CA GLY A 17 -19.86 -8.39 -45.81
C GLY A 17 -18.93 -7.37 -45.14
N LEU A 18 -19.14 -6.97 -43.87
CA LEU A 18 -18.26 -6.00 -43.19
C LEU A 18 -17.40 -6.66 -42.08
N PRO A 19 -16.11 -6.26 -41.91
CA PRO A 19 -15.32 -6.67 -40.76
C PRO A 19 -15.90 -6.08 -39.46
N TYR A 20 -15.65 -6.74 -38.32
CA TYR A 20 -16.04 -6.22 -37.00
C TYR A 20 -15.47 -4.81 -36.82
N LEU A 21 -16.28 -3.92 -36.26
CA LEU A 21 -15.77 -2.63 -35.82
C LEU A 21 -14.93 -2.89 -34.58
N SER A 22 -13.65 -2.52 -34.65
CA SER A 22 -12.74 -2.58 -33.53
C SER A 22 -12.20 -1.21 -33.16
N SER A 23 -11.99 -1.00 -31.87
CA SER A 23 -11.32 0.17 -31.34
C SER A 23 -10.31 -0.26 -30.28
N TYR A 24 -9.28 0.55 -30.08
CA TYR A 24 -8.22 0.28 -29.12
C TYR A 24 -8.26 1.28 -27.97
N VAL A 25 -8.12 0.78 -26.74
CA VAL A 25 -7.87 1.62 -25.56
C VAL A 25 -6.50 1.29 -24.99
N SER A 26 -5.77 2.33 -24.59
CA SER A 26 -4.49 2.17 -23.90
C SER A 26 -4.70 2.33 -22.40
N LEU A 27 -4.33 1.31 -21.63
CA LEU A 27 -4.34 1.34 -20.17
C LEU A 27 -2.91 1.45 -19.65
N ARG A 28 -2.68 2.38 -18.72
CA ARG A 28 -1.45 2.45 -17.95
C ARG A 28 -1.71 1.78 -16.60
N VAL A 29 -1.04 0.64 -16.38
CA VAL A 29 -1.04 -0.05 -15.08
C VAL A 29 0.22 0.34 -14.34
N VAL A 30 0.05 0.94 -13.17
CA VAL A 30 1.13 1.20 -12.22
C VAL A 30 0.94 0.20 -11.09
N VAL A 31 1.97 -0.62 -10.86
CA VAL A 31 2.03 -1.48 -9.68
C VAL A 31 3.01 -0.78 -8.76
N ASP A 32 2.51 -0.31 -7.62
CA ASP A 32 3.40 0.11 -6.54
C ASP A 32 3.85 -1.15 -5.83
N ARG A 33 5.09 -1.55 -6.09
CA ARG A 33 5.72 -2.64 -5.35
C ARG A 33 6.50 -1.96 -4.25
N ASN A 34 5.93 -1.92 -3.06
CA ASN A 34 6.66 -1.54 -1.86
C ASN A 34 7.98 -2.34 -1.84
N ALA A 35 9.08 -1.60 -1.96
CA ALA A 35 10.39 -2.15 -2.30
C ALA A 35 11.35 -2.19 -1.10
N GLY A 36 10.87 -1.92 0.12
CA GLY A 36 11.74 -1.94 1.29
C GLY A 36 11.01 -2.34 2.57
N ASP A 37 11.80 -2.76 3.56
CA ASP A 37 11.27 -2.99 4.90
C ASP A 37 11.01 -1.66 5.59
N PRO A 38 10.02 -1.57 6.52
CA PRO A 38 9.78 -0.37 7.31
C PRO A 38 11.02 0.04 8.09
N ILE A 39 11.35 1.34 8.06
CA ILE A 39 12.51 1.90 8.76
C ILE A 39 12.03 2.65 10.01
N PHE A 40 12.69 2.39 11.15
CA PHE A 40 12.48 3.13 12.39
C PHE A 40 13.19 4.47 12.33
N ILE A 41 12.44 5.56 12.55
CA ILE A 41 12.99 6.92 12.57
C ILE A 41 12.53 7.61 13.86
N PRO A 42 13.42 7.79 14.86
CA PRO A 42 14.82 7.36 14.92
C PRO A 42 15.00 5.84 15.05
N SER A 43 16.21 5.32 14.76
CA SER A 43 16.51 3.88 14.88
C SER A 43 16.61 3.38 16.33
N VAL A 44 16.64 4.29 17.31
CA VAL A 44 16.67 3.99 18.74
C VAL A 44 15.70 4.93 19.45
N TYR A 45 14.82 4.34 20.28
CA TYR A 45 13.89 5.08 21.14
C TYR A 45 14.31 4.89 22.59
N THR A 46 14.55 6.01 23.28
CA THR A 46 14.86 6.02 24.71
C THR A 46 13.73 6.70 25.46
N ALA A 47 13.23 6.06 26.51
CA ALA A 47 12.22 6.62 27.41
C ALA A 47 12.70 6.50 28.86
N VAL A 48 12.39 7.51 29.68
CA VAL A 48 12.57 7.47 31.13
C VAL A 48 11.20 7.18 31.75
N ILE A 49 11.11 6.11 32.51
CA ILE A 49 9.85 5.59 33.04
C ILE A 49 9.93 5.62 34.57
N ASN A 50 8.84 6.00 35.22
CA ASN A 50 8.70 5.88 36.67
C ASN A 50 8.27 4.44 37.00
N GLU A 51 9.01 3.74 37.85
CA GLU A 51 8.75 2.36 38.25
C GLU A 51 7.40 2.15 38.95
N HIS A 52 6.80 3.21 39.50
CA HIS A 52 5.48 3.17 40.13
C HIS A 52 4.32 3.29 39.13
N LYS A 53 4.61 3.35 37.83
CA LYS A 53 3.58 3.38 36.79
C LYS A 53 2.80 2.06 36.73
N PRO A 54 1.47 2.10 36.59
CA PRO A 54 0.66 0.89 36.44
C PRO A 54 1.01 0.15 35.15
N THR A 55 0.93 -1.18 35.19
CA THR A 55 1.06 -2.04 34.01
C THR A 55 0.00 -1.69 32.96
N GLY A 56 0.40 -1.67 31.69
CA GLY A 56 -0.48 -1.35 30.57
C GLY A 56 -0.64 0.14 30.29
N GLU A 57 0.07 1.03 31.00
CA GLU A 57 0.14 2.44 30.61
C GLU A 57 1.04 2.62 29.39
N ASP A 58 0.63 3.50 28.48
CA ASP A 58 1.39 3.87 27.28
C ASP A 58 2.68 4.61 27.66
N LEU A 59 3.80 4.21 27.04
CA LEU A 59 5.13 4.75 27.32
C LEU A 59 5.61 5.68 26.23
N THR A 60 5.51 5.23 24.98
CA THR A 60 6.01 5.98 23.84
C THR A 60 5.30 5.56 22.56
N ILE A 61 5.42 6.40 21.54
CA ILE A 61 4.92 6.12 20.20
C ILE A 61 6.12 5.80 19.32
N ILE A 62 6.13 4.61 18.76
CA ILE A 62 7.14 4.18 17.79
C ILE A 62 6.57 4.45 16.39
N THR A 63 7.34 5.12 15.55
CA THR A 63 6.92 5.45 14.18
C THR A 63 7.82 4.74 13.17
N LEU A 64 7.16 4.11 12.20
CA LEU A 64 7.77 3.40 11.09
C LEU A 64 7.45 4.15 9.80
N THR A 65 8.47 4.29 8.95
CA THR A 65 8.33 4.89 7.62
C THR A 65 8.84 3.91 6.58
N ASP A 66 8.00 3.64 5.59
CA ASP A 66 8.36 2.86 4.42
C ASP A 66 9.03 3.73 3.35
N PRO A 67 9.98 3.21 2.55
CA PRO A 67 10.51 3.91 1.38
C PRO A 67 9.45 4.42 0.38
N ASP A 68 8.28 3.80 0.29
CA ASP A 68 7.17 4.28 -0.56
C ASP A 68 6.39 5.47 0.04
N GLY A 69 6.70 5.86 1.28
CA GLY A 69 6.10 6.99 1.99
C GLY A 69 4.97 6.61 2.94
N ASP A 70 4.62 5.32 3.05
CA ASP A 70 3.67 4.87 4.07
C ASP A 70 4.23 5.08 5.48
N VAL A 71 3.40 5.64 6.36
CA VAL A 71 3.75 5.91 7.77
C VAL A 71 2.80 5.15 8.69
N ARG A 72 3.35 4.45 9.68
CA ARG A 72 2.59 3.75 10.73
C ARG A 72 3.16 4.08 12.11
N SER A 73 2.28 4.25 13.09
CA SER A 73 2.66 4.52 14.48
C SER A 73 2.02 3.50 15.42
N PHE A 74 2.81 3.00 16.37
CA PHE A 74 2.39 2.00 17.35
C PHE A 74 2.60 2.57 18.76
N LEU A 75 1.60 2.37 19.62
CA LEU A 75 1.74 2.62 21.05
C LEU A 75 2.52 1.46 21.68
N PHE A 76 3.61 1.78 22.37
CA PHE A 76 4.36 0.83 23.18
C PHE A 76 3.98 1.04 24.64
N ALA A 77 3.49 -0.02 25.30
CA ALA A 77 2.99 0.02 26.67
C ALA A 77 3.87 -0.79 27.64
N TRP A 78 3.86 -0.41 28.92
CA TRP A 78 4.63 -1.07 29.97
C TRP A 78 4.08 -2.47 30.27
N ILE A 79 4.95 -3.47 30.21
CA ILE A 79 4.68 -4.85 30.63
C ILE A 79 5.53 -5.12 31.87
N ALA A 80 4.90 -5.51 32.98
CA ALA A 80 5.61 -5.91 34.19
C ALA A 80 6.26 -7.30 33.97
N PHE A 81 7.52 -7.45 34.38
CA PHE A 81 8.25 -8.72 34.39
C PHE A 81 8.16 -9.41 35.75
#